data_AF-A0A1C5U646-F1
#
_entry.id   AF-A0A1C5U646-F1
#
_cell.length_a   1.000
_cell.length_b   1.000
_cell.length_c   1.000
_cell.angle_alpha   90.00
_cell.angle_beta   90.00
_cell.angle_gamma   90.00
#
_symmetry.space_group_name_H-M   'P 1'
#
loop_
_entity.id
_entity.type
_entity.pdbx_description
1 polymer ?
#
loop_
_entity_poly.entity_id
_entity_poly.type
_entity_poly.pdbx_seq_one_letter_code
_entity_poly.pdbx_strand_id
1 'polypeptide(L)'
;MKKKRCLSVVIISLLLGISCFIMAGCANKDNEDKDDTKIEQNLDKKEDAEDFNKKDEEADENKKVEEDEDEDENSREARVYYVDDITGEIMGKTITVKTEYDIWKALQGNGILTEGCQLLSFKVNEETHLIDLDFNAATGEYIRSMGTTGEIQIIGCIINTYLETYDCDGIKLTEEGKVLQTSHGANYDGYSGIMSF
;
A
#
# COMPACT_ATOMS: atom_id res chain seq x y z
N MET A 1 5.94 -26.19 52.65
CA MET A 1 5.98 -24.72 52.50
C MET A 1 7.40 -24.27 52.14
N LYS A 2 7.63 -23.65 50.98
CA LYS A 2 8.88 -22.94 50.65
C LYS A 2 8.51 -21.61 49.99
N LYS A 3 9.12 -20.50 50.42
CA LYS A 3 8.60 -19.13 50.21
C LYS A 3 9.14 -18.50 48.92
N LYS A 4 8.26 -17.87 48.13
CA LYS A 4 8.60 -17.08 46.94
C LYS A 4 9.31 -15.79 47.35
N ARG A 5 10.60 -15.61 47.03
CA ARG A 5 11.33 -14.31 47.12
C ARG A 5 12.48 -14.24 46.10
N CYS A 6 12.18 -13.92 44.84
CA CYS A 6 13.22 -13.63 43.84
C CYS A 6 12.71 -12.72 42.68
N LEU A 7 11.75 -11.83 42.94
CA LEU A 7 11.02 -11.07 41.91
C LEU A 7 10.96 -9.55 42.20
N SER A 8 11.98 -8.97 42.84
CA SER A 8 11.94 -7.55 43.25
C SER A 8 13.28 -6.80 43.19
N VAL A 9 14.30 -7.33 42.49
CA VAL A 9 15.66 -6.73 42.47
C VAL A 9 16.08 -6.22 41.08
N VAL A 10 15.40 -6.63 40.00
CA VAL A 10 15.80 -6.29 38.61
C VAL A 10 15.34 -4.88 38.17
N ILE A 11 14.50 -4.21 38.96
CA ILE A 11 13.88 -2.90 38.58
C ILE A 11 14.75 -1.69 39.01
N ILE A 12 15.88 -1.91 39.70
CA ILE A 12 16.80 -0.85 40.15
C ILE A 12 18.15 -0.97 39.41
N SER A 13 18.12 -0.84 38.08
CA SER A 13 19.32 -0.72 37.23
C SER A 13 19.20 0.38 36.18
N LEU A 14 18.23 1.28 36.34
CA LEU A 14 18.05 2.48 35.55
C LEU A 14 18.98 3.59 36.08
N LEU A 15 19.57 4.38 35.17
CA LEU A 15 20.37 5.61 35.40
C LEU A 15 21.78 5.46 36.01
N LEU A 16 22.76 5.26 35.13
CA LEU A 16 24.18 5.70 35.19
C LEU A 16 24.77 5.34 33.81
N GLY A 17 25.32 6.21 32.97
CA GLY A 17 25.58 7.65 33.09
C GLY A 17 26.79 7.98 32.21
N ILE A 18 26.57 8.47 30.98
CA ILE A 18 27.65 8.91 30.07
C ILE A 18 27.27 10.27 29.50
N SER A 19 27.92 11.32 30.02
CA SER A 19 27.94 12.65 29.44
C SER A 19 29.36 13.02 29.02
N CYS A 20 29.45 13.70 27.88
CA CYS A 20 30.53 14.60 27.46
C CYS A 20 32.00 14.11 27.56
N PHE A 21 32.62 13.91 26.38
CA PHE A 21 33.88 14.60 26.07
C PHE A 21 33.87 15.11 24.63
N ILE A 22 34.41 16.32 24.44
CA ILE A 22 34.49 17.11 23.20
C ILE A 22 35.93 17.10 22.70
N MET A 23 36.15 17.27 21.38
CA MET A 23 37.28 17.95 20.67
C MET A 23 37.60 17.24 19.34
N ALA A 24 38.10 17.86 18.26
CA ALA A 24 38.09 19.26 17.80
C ALA A 24 38.71 19.34 16.38
N GLY A 25 38.38 20.39 15.60
CA GLY A 25 39.11 20.82 14.40
C GLY A 25 38.66 20.22 13.05
N CYS A 26 38.81 20.90 11.90
CA CYS A 26 39.22 22.29 11.69
C CYS A 26 38.69 22.84 10.34
N ALA A 27 38.21 24.09 10.39
CA ALA A 27 38.38 25.20 9.44
C ALA A 27 38.66 24.95 7.94
N ASN A 28 37.91 25.66 7.10
CA ASN A 28 38.47 26.71 6.24
C ASN A 28 37.50 27.90 6.13
N LYS A 29 38.05 29.11 6.01
CA LYS A 29 37.35 30.38 5.73
C LYS A 29 37.56 30.78 4.27
N ASP A 30 36.70 31.66 3.75
CA ASP A 30 37.05 33.00 3.22
C ASP A 30 35.74 33.67 2.72
N ASN A 31 35.22 34.71 3.41
CA ASN A 31 35.32 36.17 3.16
C ASN A 31 34.20 36.68 2.19
N GLU A 32 33.24 37.50 2.68
CA GLU A 32 33.11 38.98 2.47
C GLU A 32 32.90 39.39 0.99
N ASP A 33 31.95 40.26 0.58
CA ASP A 33 31.33 41.46 1.19
C ASP A 33 29.82 41.60 0.83
N LYS A 34 28.93 42.11 1.70
CA LYS A 34 28.42 43.52 1.86
C LYS A 34 27.84 44.22 0.61
N ASP A 35 26.54 44.55 0.64
CA ASP A 35 26.00 45.93 0.54
C ASP A 35 24.51 45.98 0.99
N ASP A 36 24.00 47.17 1.33
CA ASP A 36 22.77 47.40 2.13
C ASP A 36 21.56 48.03 1.36
N THR A 37 20.39 48.03 2.03
CA THR A 37 19.40 49.16 2.10
C THR A 37 18.05 49.13 1.32
N LYS A 38 16.96 49.37 2.10
CA LYS A 38 15.56 49.82 1.79
C LYS A 38 14.59 48.85 1.08
N ILE A 39 13.40 48.52 1.63
CA ILE A 39 12.17 49.34 1.91
C ILE A 39 11.59 49.88 0.57
N GLU A 40 10.34 49.60 0.16
CA GLU A 40 9.06 49.71 0.89
C GLU A 40 7.93 48.79 0.34
N GLN A 41 6.79 48.75 1.04
CA GLN A 41 5.54 48.11 0.58
C GLN A 41 4.78 49.00 -0.42
N ASN A 42 3.94 48.42 -1.29
CA ASN A 42 2.59 48.94 -1.60
C ASN A 42 1.72 47.91 -2.35
N LEU A 43 0.40 48.09 -2.30
CA LEU A 43 -0.64 47.20 -2.86
C LEU A 43 -1.54 48.00 -3.83
N ASP A 44 -2.39 47.30 -4.59
CA ASP A 44 -3.38 47.82 -5.56
C ASP A 44 -2.78 48.45 -6.86
N LYS A 45 -3.41 48.37 -8.04
CA LYS A 45 -4.86 48.32 -8.35
C LYS A 45 -5.18 47.69 -9.72
N LYS A 46 -6.47 47.41 -9.98
CA LYS A 46 -7.08 46.95 -11.25
C LYS A 46 -7.05 47.97 -12.40
N GLU A 47 -7.15 47.47 -13.64
CA GLU A 47 -7.96 47.86 -14.82
C GLU A 47 -7.36 47.12 -16.06
N ASP A 48 -8.05 46.68 -17.13
CA ASP A 48 -9.47 46.75 -17.51
C ASP A 48 -9.86 45.57 -18.46
N ALA A 49 -11.11 45.51 -18.94
CA ALA A 49 -11.70 44.39 -19.69
C ALA A 49 -11.98 44.64 -21.20
N GLU A 50 -12.01 43.57 -22.01
CA GLU A 50 -12.85 43.36 -23.21
C GLU A 50 -13.16 41.84 -23.32
N ASP A 51 -14.39 41.37 -23.10
CA ASP A 51 -15.51 41.19 -24.04
C ASP A 51 -15.26 40.17 -25.19
N PHE A 52 -16.04 39.08 -25.22
CA PHE A 52 -16.95 38.81 -26.33
C PHE A 52 -17.94 37.65 -26.03
N ASN A 53 -19.22 37.95 -26.26
CA ASN A 53 -20.40 37.10 -26.04
C ASN A 53 -20.34 35.66 -26.63
N LYS A 54 -20.95 34.70 -25.91
CA LYS A 54 -21.91 33.74 -26.51
C LYS A 54 -22.83 33.05 -25.48
N LYS A 55 -24.13 33.09 -25.77
CA LYS A 55 -25.24 32.34 -25.15
C LYS A 55 -26.35 32.15 -26.20
N ASP A 56 -27.19 31.11 -26.15
CA ASP A 56 -27.07 29.86 -25.37
C ASP A 56 -26.38 28.73 -26.20
N GLU A 57 -26.99 27.75 -26.89
CA GLU A 57 -28.39 27.31 -27.09
C GLU A 57 -28.39 25.83 -27.61
N GLU A 58 -29.53 25.25 -28.04
CA GLU A 58 -29.78 23.79 -28.15
C GLU A 58 -29.46 23.07 -29.49
N ALA A 59 -29.03 21.81 -29.39
CA ALA A 59 -29.32 20.74 -30.35
C ALA A 59 -29.29 19.36 -29.65
N ASP A 60 -30.45 18.68 -29.60
CA ASP A 60 -30.57 17.27 -29.23
C ASP A 60 -30.11 16.40 -30.41
N GLU A 61 -29.10 15.54 -30.18
CA GLU A 61 -28.90 14.38 -31.03
C GLU A 61 -28.45 13.17 -30.20
N ASN A 62 -29.46 12.44 -29.71
CA ASN A 62 -29.43 11.04 -29.32
C ASN A 62 -28.31 10.20 -29.99
N LYS A 63 -27.16 10.08 -29.31
CA LYS A 63 -26.18 9.04 -29.60
C LYS A 63 -26.12 8.07 -28.43
N LYS A 64 -26.86 6.97 -28.52
CA LYS A 64 -26.48 5.74 -27.83
C LYS A 64 -25.01 5.49 -28.19
N VAL A 65 -24.13 5.62 -27.20
CA VAL A 65 -22.91 4.85 -27.22
C VAL A 65 -23.38 3.44 -26.98
N GLU A 66 -23.57 2.70 -28.06
CA GLU A 66 -23.51 1.26 -27.99
C GLU A 66 -22.04 1.00 -27.66
N GLU A 67 -21.77 0.81 -26.38
CA GLU A 67 -20.49 0.24 -25.96
C GLU A 67 -20.46 -1.14 -26.61
N ASP A 68 -19.43 -1.37 -27.42
CA ASP A 68 -19.21 -2.67 -28.03
C ASP A 68 -18.92 -3.66 -26.90
N GLU A 69 -19.98 -4.31 -26.39
CA GLU A 69 -19.93 -5.50 -25.56
C GLU A 69 -19.40 -6.66 -26.42
N ASP A 70 -18.12 -6.56 -26.81
CA ASP A 70 -17.27 -7.72 -26.98
C ASP A 70 -17.21 -8.40 -25.60
N GLU A 71 -18.19 -9.27 -25.34
CA GLU A 71 -18.23 -10.21 -24.22
C GLU A 71 -17.03 -11.16 -24.39
N ASP A 72 -15.85 -10.67 -24.00
CA ASP A 72 -14.58 -11.37 -24.14
C ASP A 72 -14.65 -12.63 -23.27
N GLU A 73 -14.74 -13.79 -23.94
CA GLU A 73 -15.22 -15.09 -23.46
C GLU A 73 -14.37 -15.71 -22.31
N ASN A 74 -13.37 -14.97 -21.84
CA ASN A 74 -12.44 -15.32 -20.76
C ASN A 74 -12.33 -14.23 -19.66
N SER A 75 -13.21 -13.22 -19.66
CA SER A 75 -13.30 -12.25 -18.58
C SER A 75 -14.13 -12.77 -17.38
N ARG A 76 -13.84 -12.27 -16.18
CA ARG A 76 -14.57 -12.60 -14.93
C ARG A 76 -14.68 -11.40 -14.00
N GLU A 77 -15.66 -11.41 -13.12
CA GLU A 77 -15.71 -10.47 -12.00
C GLU A 77 -14.73 -10.86 -10.90
N ALA A 78 -14.05 -9.85 -10.32
CA ALA A 78 -13.14 -9.99 -9.19
C ALA A 78 -13.50 -8.94 -8.14
N ARG A 79 -13.67 -9.35 -6.88
CA ARG A 79 -13.83 -8.42 -5.76
C ARG A 79 -12.46 -8.08 -5.17
N VAL A 80 -11.93 -6.93 -5.55
CA VAL A 80 -10.63 -6.45 -5.06
C VAL A 80 -10.81 -5.75 -3.73
N TYR A 81 -10.14 -6.29 -2.70
CA TYR A 81 -10.13 -5.75 -1.35
C TYR A 81 -9.06 -4.68 -1.17
N TYR A 82 -9.40 -3.62 -0.43
CA TYR A 82 -8.52 -2.50 -0.14
C TYR A 82 -8.77 -1.91 1.25
N VAL A 83 -7.84 -1.12 1.77
CA VAL A 83 -7.98 -0.35 3.01
C VAL A 83 -8.54 1.02 2.66
N ASP A 84 -9.65 1.42 3.27
CA ASP A 84 -10.17 2.79 3.15
C ASP A 84 -9.24 3.79 3.84
N ASP A 85 -8.89 4.89 3.16
CA ASP A 85 -7.89 5.85 3.63
C ASP A 85 -8.42 6.79 4.74
N ILE A 86 -9.73 6.86 4.93
CA ILE A 86 -10.38 7.66 5.96
C ILE A 86 -10.70 6.82 7.21
N THR A 87 -11.29 5.63 7.03
CA THR A 87 -11.72 4.78 8.17
C THR A 87 -10.67 3.76 8.60
N GLY A 88 -9.78 3.35 7.69
CA GLY A 88 -8.86 2.23 7.90
C GLY A 88 -9.52 0.85 7.84
N GLU A 89 -10.80 0.77 7.48
CA GLU A 89 -11.56 -0.48 7.35
C GLU A 89 -11.25 -1.18 6.02
N ILE A 90 -11.44 -2.50 5.97
CA ILE A 90 -11.30 -3.26 4.73
C ILE A 90 -12.59 -3.19 3.92
N MET A 91 -12.48 -2.55 2.76
CA MET A 91 -13.53 -2.39 1.77
C MET A 91 -13.26 -3.30 0.56
N GLY A 92 -14.24 -3.45 -0.32
CA GLY A 92 -14.07 -4.25 -1.53
C GLY A 92 -14.86 -3.69 -2.70
N LYS A 93 -14.27 -3.72 -3.90
CA LYS A 93 -14.85 -3.22 -5.15
C LYS A 93 -14.81 -4.32 -6.22
N THR A 94 -15.95 -4.57 -6.87
CA THR A 94 -16.00 -5.45 -8.05
C THR A 94 -15.40 -4.77 -9.26
N ILE A 95 -14.57 -5.50 -10.00
CA ILE A 95 -14.01 -5.12 -11.30
C ILE A 95 -14.05 -6.31 -12.25
N THR A 96 -14.01 -6.06 -13.56
CA THR A 96 -13.79 -7.11 -14.58
C THR A 96 -12.29 -7.34 -14.78
N VAL A 97 -11.84 -8.59 -14.75
CA VAL A 97 -10.45 -9.00 -15.00
C VAL A 97 -10.37 -10.09 -16.06
N LYS A 98 -9.25 -10.19 -16.78
CA LYS A 98 -8.98 -11.26 -17.76
C LYS A 98 -7.88 -12.20 -17.27
N THR A 99 -7.01 -11.73 -16.37
CA THR A 99 -5.84 -12.44 -15.85
C THR A 99 -5.61 -12.16 -14.36
N GLU A 100 -4.81 -13.01 -13.73
CA GLU A 100 -4.28 -12.82 -12.38
C GLU A 100 -3.46 -11.52 -12.23
N TYR A 101 -2.87 -11.02 -13.32
CA TYR A 101 -2.07 -9.80 -13.32
C TYR A 101 -2.94 -8.54 -13.29
N ASP A 102 -4.16 -8.60 -13.82
CA ASP A 102 -5.13 -7.50 -13.71
C ASP A 102 -5.55 -7.31 -12.25
N ILE A 103 -5.72 -8.40 -11.51
CA ILE A 103 -5.97 -8.39 -10.06
C ILE A 103 -4.78 -7.76 -9.32
N TRP A 104 -3.54 -8.17 -9.65
CA TRP A 104 -2.34 -7.57 -9.07
C TRP A 104 -2.23 -6.07 -9.37
N LYS A 105 -2.58 -5.65 -10.59
CA LYS A 105 -2.65 -4.23 -10.98
C LYS A 105 -3.74 -3.48 -10.27
N ALA A 106 -4.88 -4.10 -9.99
CA ALA A 106 -5.93 -3.49 -9.18
C ALA A 106 -5.51 -3.34 -7.71
N LEU A 107 -4.81 -4.32 -7.12
CA LEU A 107 -4.23 -4.20 -5.77
C LEU A 107 -3.19 -3.06 -5.71
N GLN A 108 -2.37 -2.89 -6.75
CA GLN A 108 -1.48 -1.72 -6.87
C GLN A 108 -2.27 -0.41 -7.00
N GLY A 109 -3.29 -0.36 -7.87
CA GLY A 109 -4.10 0.83 -8.13
C GLY A 109 -4.95 1.30 -6.94
N ASN A 110 -5.31 0.39 -6.02
CA ASN A 110 -5.99 0.71 -4.75
C ASN A 110 -5.01 0.87 -3.56
N GLY A 111 -3.69 1.02 -3.82
CA GLY A 111 -2.69 1.34 -2.78
C GLY A 111 -2.30 0.19 -1.84
N ILE A 112 -2.83 -1.02 -2.04
CA ILE A 112 -2.44 -2.22 -1.25
C ILE A 112 -1.02 -2.68 -1.59
N LEU A 113 -0.56 -2.42 -2.81
CA LEU A 113 0.79 -2.74 -3.28
C LEU A 113 1.45 -1.54 -3.95
N THR A 114 2.78 -1.44 -3.85
CA THR A 114 3.56 -0.42 -4.57
C THR A 114 3.96 -0.93 -5.95
N GLU A 115 4.34 -0.04 -6.88
CA GLU A 115 4.72 -0.39 -8.27
C GLU A 115 5.82 -1.45 -8.37
N GLY A 116 6.76 -1.46 -7.41
CA GLY A 116 7.86 -2.43 -7.32
C GLY A 116 7.44 -3.84 -6.87
N CYS A 117 6.23 -4.00 -6.33
CA CYS A 117 5.68 -5.30 -5.96
C CYS A 117 5.27 -6.07 -7.23
N GLN A 118 5.73 -7.31 -7.40
CA GLN A 118 5.46 -8.09 -8.61
C GLN A 118 5.00 -9.51 -8.27
N LEU A 119 3.88 -9.92 -8.88
CA LEU A 119 3.50 -11.31 -9.04
C LEU A 119 4.50 -12.00 -9.98
N LEU A 120 5.06 -13.13 -9.55
CA LEU A 120 6.05 -13.91 -10.31
C LEU A 120 5.46 -15.21 -10.87
N SER A 121 4.58 -15.87 -10.10
CA SER A 121 3.87 -17.08 -10.51
C SER A 121 2.52 -17.14 -9.81
N PHE A 122 1.52 -17.61 -10.55
CA PHE A 122 0.19 -17.89 -10.04
C PHE A 122 -0.28 -19.23 -10.60
N LYS A 123 -0.82 -20.09 -9.75
CA LYS A 123 -1.38 -21.39 -10.16
C LYS A 123 -2.61 -21.69 -9.32
N VAL A 124 -3.70 -22.05 -9.99
CA VAL A 124 -4.91 -22.60 -9.37
C VAL A 124 -4.93 -24.10 -9.61
N ASN A 125 -5.24 -24.87 -8.57
CA ASN A 125 -5.61 -26.26 -8.70
C ASN A 125 -7.12 -26.39 -8.47
N GLU A 126 -7.86 -26.54 -9.57
CA GLU A 126 -9.33 -26.68 -9.58
C GLU A 126 -9.81 -27.96 -8.89
N GLU A 127 -9.02 -29.04 -8.84
CA GLU A 127 -9.42 -30.28 -8.15
C GLU A 127 -9.36 -30.15 -6.63
N THR A 128 -8.46 -29.31 -6.10
CA THR A 128 -8.25 -29.14 -4.66
C THR A 128 -8.74 -27.79 -4.13
N HIS A 129 -9.21 -26.89 -4.99
CA HIS A 129 -9.56 -25.50 -4.65
C HIS A 129 -8.41 -24.76 -3.92
N LEU A 130 -7.17 -24.93 -4.41
CA LEU A 130 -5.98 -24.32 -3.82
C LEU A 130 -5.21 -23.44 -4.80
N ILE A 131 -4.63 -22.35 -4.29
CA ILE A 131 -3.81 -21.39 -5.03
C ILE A 131 -2.36 -21.41 -4.53
N ASP A 132 -1.40 -21.53 -5.44
CA ASP A 132 0.00 -21.18 -5.19
C ASP A 132 0.30 -19.81 -5.81
N LEU A 133 0.64 -18.82 -4.99
CA LEU A 133 0.96 -17.45 -5.41
C LEU A 133 2.39 -17.08 -4.94
N ASP A 134 3.26 -16.78 -5.90
CA ASP A 134 4.64 -16.36 -5.68
C ASP A 134 4.88 -14.91 -6.11
N PHE A 135 5.58 -14.13 -5.29
CA PHE A 135 5.93 -12.74 -5.56
C PHE A 135 7.42 -12.44 -5.32
N ASN A 136 7.87 -11.29 -5.82
CA ASN A 136 9.27 -10.87 -5.71
C ASN A 136 9.68 -10.44 -4.29
N ALA A 137 10.99 -10.43 -4.00
CA ALA A 137 11.52 -10.00 -2.70
C ALA A 137 11.05 -8.58 -2.30
N ALA A 138 10.92 -7.66 -3.26
CA ALA A 138 10.44 -6.30 -3.00
C ALA A 138 9.01 -6.27 -2.42
N THR A 139 8.15 -7.21 -2.79
CA THR A 139 6.81 -7.36 -2.20
C THR A 139 6.90 -7.82 -0.74
N GLY A 140 7.75 -8.81 -0.44
CA GLY A 140 7.98 -9.28 0.92
C GLY A 140 8.60 -8.22 1.82
N GLU A 141 9.57 -7.45 1.31
CA GLU A 141 10.17 -6.31 2.00
C GLU A 141 9.14 -5.21 2.28
N TYR A 142 8.30 -4.88 1.29
CA TYR A 142 7.22 -3.91 1.48
C TYR A 142 6.23 -4.36 2.56
N ILE A 143 5.71 -5.59 2.49
CA ILE A 143 4.82 -6.19 3.49
C ILE A 143 5.40 -6.05 4.90
N ARG A 144 6.67 -6.46 5.09
CA ARG A 144 7.38 -6.38 6.39
C ARG A 144 7.59 -4.94 6.89
N SER A 145 7.58 -3.94 6.01
CA SER A 145 7.80 -2.53 6.39
C SER A 145 6.58 -1.84 7.01
N MET A 146 5.37 -2.40 6.84
CA MET A 146 4.09 -1.72 7.11
C MET A 146 3.58 -1.85 8.56
N GLY A 147 4.38 -2.42 9.47
CA GLY A 147 3.97 -2.70 10.85
C GLY A 147 2.93 -3.82 10.95
N THR A 148 2.60 -4.28 12.16
CA THR A 148 1.72 -5.45 12.34
C THR A 148 0.36 -5.30 11.66
N THR A 149 -0.30 -4.15 11.81
CA THR A 149 -1.63 -3.92 11.23
C THR A 149 -1.58 -3.85 9.71
N GLY A 150 -0.64 -3.08 9.14
CA GLY A 150 -0.50 -2.95 7.70
C GLY A 150 -0.07 -4.25 7.02
N GLU A 151 0.82 -5.03 7.66
CA GLU A 151 1.22 -6.38 7.23
C GLU A 151 0.00 -7.31 7.14
N ILE A 152 -0.84 -7.36 8.18
CA ILE A 152 -2.08 -8.16 8.21
C ILE A 152 -3.10 -7.69 7.17
N GLN A 153 -3.28 -6.37 7.02
CA GLN A 153 -4.20 -5.78 6.05
C GLN A 153 -3.78 -6.09 4.61
N ILE A 154 -2.52 -5.85 4.24
CA ILE A 154 -2.02 -6.13 2.88
C ILE A 154 -2.13 -7.61 2.54
N ILE A 155 -1.67 -8.48 3.44
CA ILE A 155 -1.73 -9.94 3.21
C ILE A 155 -3.19 -10.39 3.08
N GLY A 156 -4.08 -9.95 3.95
CA GLY A 156 -5.49 -10.32 3.89
C GLY A 156 -6.23 -9.75 2.67
N CYS A 157 -5.89 -8.54 2.20
CA CYS A 157 -6.41 -8.00 0.94
C CYS A 157 -5.99 -8.87 -0.26
N ILE A 158 -4.73 -9.31 -0.32
CA ILE A 158 -4.25 -10.24 -1.35
C ILE A 158 -5.01 -11.56 -1.26
N ILE A 159 -5.03 -12.19 -0.07
CA ILE A 159 -5.65 -13.49 0.16
C ILE A 159 -7.13 -13.49 -0.23
N ASN A 160 -7.93 -12.57 0.32
CA ASN A 160 -9.37 -12.55 0.09
C ASN A 160 -9.70 -12.26 -1.38
N THR A 161 -8.97 -11.35 -2.02
CA THR A 161 -9.18 -11.03 -3.44
C THR A 161 -8.96 -12.26 -4.33
N TYR A 162 -7.85 -12.98 -4.16
CA TYR A 162 -7.57 -14.14 -4.99
C TYR A 162 -8.45 -15.35 -4.66
N LEU A 163 -8.74 -15.62 -3.38
CA LEU A 163 -9.62 -16.72 -3.01
C LEU A 163 -11.06 -16.54 -3.51
N GLU A 164 -11.64 -15.34 -3.37
CA GLU A 164 -13.00 -15.07 -3.87
C GLU A 164 -13.08 -15.03 -5.41
N THR A 165 -12.05 -14.54 -6.10
CA THR A 165 -12.05 -14.44 -7.58
C THR A 165 -11.91 -15.80 -8.28
N TYR A 166 -11.36 -16.80 -7.60
CA TYR A 166 -11.12 -18.14 -8.16
C TYR A 166 -11.87 -19.26 -7.42
N ASP A 167 -12.81 -18.92 -6.53
CA ASP A 167 -13.63 -19.86 -5.72
C ASP A 167 -12.78 -20.96 -5.07
N CYS A 168 -11.76 -20.53 -4.31
CA CYS A 168 -10.76 -21.39 -3.69
C CYS A 168 -10.82 -21.35 -2.16
N ASP A 169 -10.51 -22.49 -1.53
CA ASP A 169 -10.52 -22.67 -0.07
C ASP A 169 -9.23 -22.16 0.60
N GLY A 170 -8.10 -22.18 -0.11
CA GLY A 170 -6.80 -21.86 0.48
C GLY A 170 -5.73 -21.38 -0.49
N ILE A 171 -4.92 -20.42 -0.06
CA ILE A 171 -3.83 -19.83 -0.82
C ILE A 171 -2.52 -19.91 -0.05
N LYS A 172 -1.46 -20.34 -0.72
CA LYS A 172 -0.10 -20.36 -0.22
C LYS A 172 0.67 -19.20 -0.83
N LEU A 173 1.30 -18.41 0.03
CA LEU A 173 2.10 -17.24 -0.35
C LEU A 173 3.59 -17.57 -0.28
N THR A 174 4.32 -17.32 -1.37
CA THR A 174 5.78 -17.45 -1.39
C THR A 174 6.47 -16.18 -1.90
N GLU A 175 7.69 -15.99 -1.39
CA GLU A 175 8.62 -14.93 -1.76
C GLU A 175 9.81 -15.57 -2.48
N GLU A 176 9.84 -15.45 -3.81
CA GLU A 176 10.83 -16.09 -4.70
C GLU A 176 10.99 -17.59 -4.42
N GLY A 177 9.87 -18.30 -4.35
CA GLY A 177 9.75 -19.73 -4.08
C GLY A 177 10.00 -20.14 -2.62
N LYS A 178 10.24 -19.20 -1.71
CA LYS A 178 10.44 -19.45 -0.26
C LYS A 178 9.18 -19.10 0.53
N VAL A 179 9.00 -19.69 1.71
CA VAL A 179 7.91 -19.34 2.62
C VAL A 179 7.97 -17.85 2.98
N LEU A 180 6.88 -17.11 2.79
CA LEU A 180 6.77 -15.70 3.18
C LEU A 180 7.17 -15.51 4.65
N GLN A 181 8.11 -14.60 4.90
CA GLN A 181 8.50 -14.21 6.26
C GLN A 181 7.85 -12.88 6.64
N THR A 182 7.15 -12.87 7.77
CA THR A 182 6.56 -11.67 8.37
C THR A 182 7.48 -11.04 9.41
N SER A 183 7.28 -9.77 9.69
CA SER A 183 8.05 -9.00 10.67
C SER A 183 7.51 -9.14 12.10
N HIS A 184 6.22 -9.44 12.26
CA HIS A 184 5.55 -9.50 13.57
C HIS A 184 5.09 -10.91 13.98
N GLY A 185 5.53 -11.95 13.27
CA GLY A 185 5.35 -13.36 13.68
C GLY A 185 4.00 -13.97 13.31
N ALA A 186 3.20 -13.31 12.46
CA ALA A 186 2.07 -13.95 11.79
C ALA A 186 2.59 -15.05 10.84
N ASN A 187 2.10 -16.27 10.98
CA ASN A 187 2.59 -17.41 10.21
C ASN A 187 1.69 -17.70 9.00
N TYR A 188 2.26 -17.61 7.80
CA TYR A 188 1.61 -17.92 6.52
C TYR A 188 2.29 -19.10 5.81
N ASP A 189 3.00 -19.97 6.55
CA ASP A 189 3.50 -21.24 6.04
C ASP A 189 2.35 -22.22 5.75
N GLY A 190 2.34 -22.80 4.55
CA GLY A 190 1.24 -23.61 4.03
C GLY A 190 0.13 -22.78 3.36
N TYR A 191 -1.10 -23.31 3.38
CA TYR A 191 -2.27 -22.65 2.79
C TYR A 191 -3.07 -21.91 3.85
N SER A 192 -3.41 -20.65 3.56
CA SER A 192 -4.26 -19.78 4.38
C SER A 192 -5.63 -19.61 3.72
N GLY A 193 -6.71 -19.67 4.48
CA GLY A 193 -8.06 -19.38 4.00
C GLY A 193 -8.41 -17.88 4.10
N ILE A 194 -9.67 -17.54 3.77
CA ILE A 194 -10.22 -16.19 3.89
C ILE A 194 -9.94 -15.59 5.28
N MET A 195 -9.44 -14.35 5.30
CA MET A 195 -9.16 -13.58 6.51
C MET A 195 -10.36 -12.69 6.88
N SER A 196 -10.73 -12.72 8.16
CA SER A 196 -11.66 -11.76 8.78
C SER A 196 -10.90 -10.57 9.38
N PHE A 197 -11.49 -9.38 9.29
CA PHE A 197 -10.97 -8.13 9.86
C PHE A 197 -11.92 -7.59 10.94
#